data_AF-A0A2D9J5W9-F1
#
_entry.id   AF-A0A2D9J5W9-F1
#
_cell.length_a   1.000
_cell.length_b   1.000
_cell.length_c   1.000
_cell.angle_alpha   90.00
_cell.angle_beta   90.00
_cell.angle_gamma   90.00
#
_symmetry.space_group_name_H-M   'P 1'
#
loop_
_entity.id
_entity.type
_entity.pdbx_description
1 polymer ?
#
loop_
_entity_poly.entity_id
_entity_poly.type
_entity_poly.pdbx_seq_one_letter_code
_entity_poly.pdbx_strand_id
1 'polypeptide(L)' 'MSCEMGCARAIENKLSKLDGMSKASVNFKEEMTTVKFDANKVDETLLISTVTSVSQTLSFSVEDFKMILETSKD' A
#
# COMPACT_ATOMS: atom_id res chain seq x y z
N MET A 1 -10.27 16.35 8.62
CA MET A 1 -9.60 15.33 7.77
C MET A 1 -10.69 14.37 7.33
N SER A 2 -10.89 14.19 6.02
CA SER A 2 -11.82 13.19 5.49
C SER A 2 -11.32 11.78 5.84
N CYS A 3 -12.22 10.84 6.11
CA CYS A 3 -11.88 9.45 6.45
C CYS A 3 -10.89 8.84 5.45
N GLU A 4 -11.11 9.10 4.15
CA GLU A 4 -10.29 8.62 3.03
C GLU A 4 -8.83 9.11 3.10
N MET A 5 -8.61 10.40 3.38
CA MET A 5 -7.26 10.96 3.52
C MET A 5 -6.52 10.41 4.75
N GLY A 6 -7.26 10.07 5.82
CA GLY A 6 -6.71 9.43 7.00
C GLY A 6 -6.29 7.98 6.71
N CYS A 7 -7.16 7.22 6.04
CA CYS A 7 -6.91 5.85 5.63
C CYS A 7 -5.73 5.74 4.65
N ALA A 8 -5.67 6.62 3.65
CA ALA A 8 -4.55 6.70 2.70
C ALA A 8 -3.22 6.84 3.42
N ARG A 9 -3.10 7.85 4.27
CA ARG A 9 -1.89 8.12 5.03
C ARG A 9 -1.52 6.97 5.96
N ALA A 10 -2.50 6.29 6.55
CA ALA A 10 -2.24 5.14 7.41
C ALA A 10 -1.60 3.98 6.62
N ILE A 11 -2.15 3.66 5.44
CA ILE A 11 -1.62 2.62 4.56
C ILE A 11 -0.22 3.00 4.04
N GLU A 12 -0.06 4.22 3.50
CA GLU A 12 1.22 4.74 3.01
C GLU A 12 2.29 4.67 4.10
N ASN A 13 1.99 5.16 5.31
CA ASN A 13 2.93 5.15 6.43
C ASN A 13 3.26 3.75 6.94
N LYS A 14 2.36 2.76 6.79
CA LYS A 14 2.63 1.38 7.16
C LYS A 14 3.58 0.72 6.15
N LEU A 15 3.31 0.93 4.86
CA LEU A 15 4.13 0.41 3.76
C LEU A 15 5.52 1.05 3.72
N SER A 16 5.63 2.36 3.90
CA SER A 16 6.91 3.08 3.94
C SER A 16 7.84 2.65 5.08
N LYS A 17 7.36 1.89 6.06
CA LYS A 17 8.17 1.33 7.15
C LYS A 17 8.75 -0.05 6.84
N LEU A 18 8.37 -0.66 5.73
CA LEU A 18 8.92 -1.94 5.30
C LEU A 18 10.37 -1.75 4.81
N ASP A 19 11.28 -2.62 5.25
CA ASP A 19 12.68 -2.58 4.82
C ASP A 19 12.78 -2.98 3.34
N GLY A 20 13.33 -2.11 2.50
CA GLY A 20 13.32 -2.26 1.04
C GLY A 20 12.17 -1.52 0.33
N MET A 21 11.32 -0.81 1.07
CA MET A 21 10.32 0.07 0.47
C MET A 21 10.93 1.41 0.05
N SER A 22 10.76 1.78 -1.21
CA SER A 22 11.22 3.06 -1.77
C SER A 22 10.11 4.11 -1.87
N LYS A 23 8.89 3.72 -2.21
CA LYS A 23 7.75 4.65 -2.36
C LYS A 23 6.43 3.94 -2.11
N ALA A 24 5.56 4.46 -1.24
CA ALA A 24 4.19 3.99 -1.10
C ALA A 24 3.25 5.16 -1.35
N SER A 25 2.28 5.01 -2.25
CA SER A 25 1.26 6.02 -2.46
C SER A 25 -0.11 5.39 -2.70
N VAL A 26 -1.14 5.97 -2.10
CA VAL A 26 -2.53 5.50 -2.20
C VAL A 26 -3.39 6.59 -2.81
N ASN A 27 -3.95 6.30 -3.98
CA ASN A 27 -4.86 7.16 -4.71
C ASN A 27 -6.29 6.63 -4.58
N PHE A 28 -7.08 7.24 -3.68
CA PHE A 28 -8.50 6.89 -3.51
C PHE A 28 -9.36 7.26 -4.72
N LYS A 29 -8.96 8.26 -5.50
CA LYS A 29 -9.74 8.70 -6.67
C LYS A 29 -9.68 7.70 -7.82
N GLU A 30 -8.57 6.97 -7.91
CA GLU A 30 -8.35 5.90 -8.90
C GLU A 30 -8.39 4.50 -8.29
N GLU A 31 -8.76 4.41 -7.01
CA GLU A 31 -8.82 3.16 -6.24
C GLU A 31 -7.54 2.32 -6.42
N MET A 32 -6.40 3.01 -6.38
CA MET A 32 -5.10 2.46 -6.76
C MET A 32 -4.06 2.70 -5.69
N THR A 33 -3.24 1.68 -5.42
CA THR A 33 -2.07 1.78 -4.55
C THR A 33 -0.82 1.48 -5.36
N THR A 34 0.10 2.45 -5.43
CA THR A 34 1.38 2.32 -6.12
C THR A 34 2.49 2.13 -5.11
N VAL A 35 3.26 1.06 -5.26
CA VAL A 35 4.34 0.70 -4.35
C VAL A 35 5.61 0.44 -5.14
N LYS A 36 6.68 1.16 -4.78
CA LYS A 36 8.03 0.92 -5.26
C LYS A 36 8.85 0.24 -4.19
N PHE A 37 9.36 -0.96 -4.47
CA PHE A 37 10.09 -1.77 -3.49
C PHE A 37 11.24 -2.58 -4.12
N ASP A 38 12.10 -3.12 -3.27
CA ASP A 38 13.13 -4.09 -3.61
C ASP A 38 12.57 -5.51 -3.47
N ALA A 39 12.40 -6.20 -4.61
CA ALA A 39 11.87 -7.56 -4.65
C ALA A 39 12.78 -8.61 -4.00
N ASN A 40 14.03 -8.27 -3.62
CA ASN A 40 14.89 -9.16 -2.83
C ASN A 40 14.64 -9.02 -1.32
N LYS A 41 13.92 -7.97 -0.89
CA LYS A 41 13.67 -7.65 0.53
C LYS A 41 12.19 -7.66 0.91
N VAL A 42 11.33 -7.31 -0.04
CA VAL A 42 9.88 -7.18 0.16
C VAL A 42 9.17 -8.08 -0.84
N ASP A 43 8.36 -9.00 -0.31
CA ASP A 43 7.50 -9.87 -1.10
C ASP A 43 6.13 -9.23 -1.36
N GLU A 44 5.54 -9.59 -2.49
CA GLU A 44 4.20 -9.15 -2.89
C GLU A 44 3.13 -9.57 -1.86
N THR A 45 3.23 -10.79 -1.33
CA THR A 45 2.31 -11.29 -0.29
C THR A 45 2.35 -10.44 0.98
N LEU A 46 3.53 -9.92 1.35
CA LEU A 46 3.69 -9.04 2.51
C LEU A 46 3.01 -7.70 2.28
N LEU A 47 3.08 -7.17 1.07
CA LEU A 47 2.42 -5.92 0.68
C LEU A 47 0.89 -6.06 0.75
N ILE A 48 0.35 -7.10 0.13
CA ILE A 48 -1.10 -7.39 0.14
C ILE A 48 -1.59 -7.58 1.58
N SER A 49 -0.85 -8.34 2.40
CA SER A 49 -1.19 -8.57 3.80
C SER A 49 -1.17 -7.26 4.62
N THR A 50 -0.17 -6.41 4.39
CA THR A 50 -0.04 -5.11 5.07
C THR A 50 -1.20 -4.18 4.74
N VAL A 51 -1.55 -4.05 3.46
CA VAL A 51 -2.71 -3.26 3.03
C VAL A 51 -3.99 -3.83 3.64
N THR A 52 -4.23 -5.13 3.47
CA THR A 52 -5.42 -5.83 3.97
C THR A 52 -5.62 -5.68 5.48
N SER A 53 -4.53 -5.74 6.26
CA SER A 53 -4.58 -5.53 7.72
C SER A 53 -5.05 -4.13 8.10
N VAL A 54 -4.57 -3.12 7.38
CA VAL A 54 -4.99 -1.73 7.58
C VAL A 54 -6.44 -1.54 7.10
N SER A 55 -6.82 -2.13 5.97
CA SER A 55 -8.19 -2.06 5.43
C SER A 55 -9.24 -2.67 6.36
N GLN A 56 -8.96 -3.84 6.95
CA GLN A 56 -9.85 -4.46 7.94
C GLN A 56 -10.04 -3.60 9.19
N THR A 57 -8.95 -2.97 9.65
CA THR A 57 -8.99 -2.05 10.80
C THR A 57 -9.82 -0.81 10.51
N LEU A 58 -9.89 -0.40 9.23
CA LEU A 58 -10.55 0.81 8.78
C LEU A 58 -11.93 0.53 8.14
N SER A 59 -12.42 -0.72 8.20
CA SER A 59 -13.65 -1.19 7.54
C SER A 59 -13.77 -0.76 6.07
N PHE A 60 -12.68 -0.89 5.33
CA PHE A 60 -12.60 -0.58 3.90
C PHE A 60 -12.50 -1.88 3.09
N SER A 61 -13.33 -2.06 2.05
CA SER A 61 -13.27 -3.25 1.17
C SER A 61 -12.10 -3.11 0.20
N VAL A 62 -11.16 -4.05 0.29
CA VAL A 62 -9.96 -4.11 -0.56
C VAL A 62 -10.23 -4.75 -1.93
N GLU A 63 -11.43 -5.29 -2.12
CA GLU A 63 -11.79 -6.13 -3.27
C GLU A 63 -11.71 -5.41 -4.63
N ASP A 64 -11.75 -4.07 -4.66
CA ASP A 64 -11.65 -3.28 -5.90
C ASP A 64 -10.30 -2.55 -6.06
N PHE A 65 -9.42 -2.58 -5.04
CA PHE A 65 -8.22 -1.74 -5.06
C PHE A 65 -7.12 -2.32 -5.94
N LYS A 66 -6.73 -1.57 -6.98
CA LYS A 66 -5.67 -1.96 -7.89
C LYS A 66 -4.29 -1.70 -7.27
N MET A 67 -3.50 -2.75 -7.08
CA MET A 67 -2.11 -2.62 -6.61
C MET A 67 -1.14 -2.60 -7.80
N ILE A 68 -0.36 -1.52 -7.93
CA ILE A 68 0.72 -1.41 -8.91
C ILE A 68 2.06 -1.62 -8.20
N LEU A 69 2.78 -2.63 -8.64
CA LEU A 69 4.07 -3.03 -8.10
C LEU A 69 5.18 -2.53 -9.02
N GLU A 70 5.99 -1.60 -8.54
CA GLU A 70 7.18 -1.11 -9.22
C GLU A 70 8.41 -1.70 -8.51
N THR A 71 9.12 -2.62 -9.16
CA THR A 71 10.39 -3.09 -8.63
C THR A 71 11.49 -2.13 -9.06
N SER A 72 12.41 -1.76 -8.15
CA SER A 72 13.54 -0.88 -8.48
C SER A 72 14.68 -1.59 -9.23
N LYS A 73 14.40 -2.75 -9.81
CA LYS A 73 15.41 -3.63 -10.42
C LYS A 73 15.47 -3.29 -11.91
N ASP A 74 16.25 -2.26 -12.22
CA ASP A 74 16.89 -2.12 -13.54
C ASP A 74 18.18 -2.96 -13.54
#